data_AF-A0A2P2I6T1-F1
#
_entry.id   AF-A0A2P2I6T1-F1
#
_cell.length_a   1.000
_cell.length_b   1.000
_cell.length_c   1.000
_cell.angle_alpha   90.00
_cell.angle_beta   90.00
_cell.angle_gamma   90.00
#
_symmetry.space_group_name_H-M   'P 1'
#
loop_
_entity.id
_entity.type
_entity.pdbx_description
1 polymer ?
#
loop_
_entity_poly.entity_id
_entity_poly.type
_entity_poly.pdbx_seq_one_letter_code
_entity_poly.pdbx_strand_id
1 'polypeptide(L)'
;MEVLVKKAPALRCLTNIHRTQINILRNSSFNKQKPVTNMDRALQYFDVSYQAVYGREWPSMRIALLCQNKYVAILNNYCANFEQNKQRFENLGCFDLGAKYRINCLKMQSKLKLLQPPVEAAEDNTEDAGDSDDQQEEECRIPVRQMNDDELAELANMPAPRRYPSHFRELADTHGGSPQLLTSSEPSYDRVLLPQLHISPELQAHGIQDFLPSDNIKGIEEDDEFTEDTDVFDKLRMSSTPGDSVSFVDEVEFLHWPEMLTVMGFPRADISTFHKPLKDNGLFDHFALDGASILPVLLLGVKEGDSVLDMCAGPGGKTFALLQTCLTGVMQSNDVNLNRVKRIENIIQQYYEPQCKVLKSHRITVSDGCNVTGNRFDRVLVDVPCLTDRHCLQEHEGNIFQKSRQKERVSIPEKQADLLVSAIKHVKVGGSVVYSTCTLTPIQNDGVVHLALNTLWDHTDIECQVVNLSGVLDPLRFAYKFSIGKYGTLVLPWLPNNYGPMYFAKLVRTK
;
A
#
# COMPACT_ATOMS: atom_id res chain seq x y z
N MET A 1 -73.88 5.14 41.13
CA MET A 1 -73.43 6.48 41.56
C MET A 1 -72.38 6.95 40.57
N GLU A 2 -72.72 7.24 39.32
CA GLU A 2 -73.49 8.42 38.89
C GLU A 2 -72.99 9.73 39.53
N VAL A 3 -72.31 10.50 38.66
CA VAL A 3 -72.23 11.96 38.63
C VAL A 3 -71.48 12.64 39.78
N LEU A 4 -70.18 12.92 39.56
CA LEU A 4 -69.53 14.23 39.80
C LEU A 4 -67.99 14.14 39.64
N VAL A 5 -67.46 14.18 38.41
CA VAL A 5 -66.13 14.78 38.13
C VAL A 5 -66.12 15.32 36.70
N LYS A 6 -66.58 16.57 36.52
CA LYS A 6 -66.24 17.39 35.35
C LYS A 6 -65.16 18.39 35.78
N LYS A 7 -64.10 18.48 34.95
CA LYS A 7 -63.01 19.47 34.90
C LYS A 7 -61.77 19.24 35.79
N ALA A 8 -60.82 18.47 35.26
CA ALA A 8 -59.37 18.71 35.43
C ALA A 8 -58.62 18.09 34.23
N PRO A 9 -57.84 18.85 33.42
CA PRO A 9 -57.05 18.30 32.30
C PRO A 9 -55.73 17.64 32.75
N ALA A 10 -55.58 17.26 34.01
CA ALA A 10 -54.33 16.73 34.57
C ALA A 10 -54.27 15.20 34.74
N LEU A 11 -55.38 14.47 34.55
CA LEU A 11 -55.44 13.00 34.77
C LEU A 11 -55.43 12.15 33.48
N ARG A 12 -55.36 12.76 32.29
CA ARG A 12 -55.15 12.03 31.02
C ARG A 12 -53.67 11.77 30.68
N CYS A 13 -52.73 12.38 31.41
CA CYS A 13 -51.30 12.17 31.18
C CYS A 13 -50.78 10.90 31.88
N LEU A 14 -51.42 10.46 32.98
CA LEU A 14 -50.95 9.30 33.76
C LEU A 14 -51.52 7.95 33.30
N THR A 15 -52.62 7.92 32.53
CA THR A 15 -53.20 6.66 32.01
C THR A 15 -52.63 6.24 30.66
N ASN A 16 -51.98 7.14 29.92
CA ASN A 16 -51.20 6.78 28.73
C ASN A 16 -49.81 6.25 29.09
N ILE A 17 -49.18 6.68 30.20
CA ILE A 17 -47.86 6.18 30.61
C ILE A 17 -47.95 4.70 31.04
N HIS A 18 -49.02 4.30 31.73
CA HIS A 18 -49.21 2.91 32.14
C HIS A 18 -49.60 1.95 31.00
N ARG A 19 -50.36 2.41 29.98
CA ARG A 19 -50.65 1.59 28.79
C ARG A 19 -49.44 1.42 27.89
N THR A 20 -48.58 2.43 27.78
CA THR A 20 -47.33 2.32 27.03
C THR A 20 -46.31 1.43 27.76
N GLN A 21 -46.21 1.51 29.09
CA GLN A 21 -45.34 0.59 29.85
C GLN A 21 -45.81 -0.86 29.83
N ILE A 22 -47.13 -1.13 29.86
CA ILE A 22 -47.65 -2.51 29.77
C ILE A 22 -47.48 -3.08 28.34
N ASN A 23 -47.50 -2.26 27.29
CA ASN A 23 -47.18 -2.70 25.93
C ASN A 23 -45.67 -2.86 25.68
N ILE A 24 -44.82 -2.07 26.36
CA ILE A 24 -43.36 -2.25 26.33
C ILE A 24 -42.97 -3.54 27.06
N LEU A 25 -43.68 -3.91 28.13
CA LEU A 25 -43.43 -5.16 28.87
C LEU A 25 -44.15 -6.40 28.30
N ARG A 26 -45.10 -6.25 27.38
CA ARG A 26 -45.72 -7.37 26.65
C ARG A 26 -45.08 -7.64 25.28
N ASN A 27 -44.29 -6.73 24.75
CA ASN A 27 -43.41 -6.96 23.59
C ASN A 27 -42.03 -7.52 23.96
N SER A 28 -41.84 -7.99 25.20
CA SER A 28 -40.62 -8.70 25.61
C SER A 28 -40.58 -10.17 25.16
N SER A 29 -41.62 -10.65 24.46
CA SER A 29 -41.54 -11.93 23.75
C SER A 29 -40.95 -11.72 22.35
N PHE A 30 -39.77 -12.30 22.13
CA PHE A 30 -38.92 -12.26 20.93
C PHE A 30 -38.01 -11.03 20.79
N ASN A 31 -37.08 -10.88 21.73
CA ASN A 31 -35.78 -10.30 21.40
C ASN A 31 -35.01 -11.32 20.52
N LYS A 32 -35.45 -11.51 19.26
CA LYS A 32 -34.64 -12.21 18.26
C LYS A 32 -33.40 -11.34 18.09
N GLN A 33 -32.29 -11.73 18.71
CA GLN A 33 -30.99 -11.11 18.48
C GLN A 33 -30.82 -10.95 16.97
N LYS A 34 -30.47 -9.74 16.52
CA LYS A 34 -30.20 -9.51 15.10
C LYS A 34 -29.18 -10.57 14.64
N PRO A 35 -29.39 -11.20 13.47
CA PRO A 35 -28.46 -12.22 13.00
C PRO A 35 -27.08 -11.60 12.84
N VAL A 36 -26.08 -12.22 13.47
CA VAL A 36 -24.68 -11.78 13.40
C VAL A 36 -24.20 -11.87 11.96
N THR A 37 -23.88 -10.72 11.37
CA THR A 37 -23.40 -10.62 9.98
C THR A 37 -21.92 -10.99 9.89
N ASN A 38 -21.41 -11.19 8.67
CA ASN A 38 -19.96 -11.43 8.48
C ASN A 38 -19.12 -10.21 8.88
N MET A 39 -19.67 -8.99 8.72
CA MET A 39 -19.01 -7.76 9.18
C MET A 39 -18.95 -7.70 10.70
N ASP A 40 -20.01 -8.12 11.40
CA ASP A 40 -20.00 -8.22 12.86
C ASP A 40 -18.94 -9.22 13.34
N ARG A 41 -18.80 -10.37 12.66
CA ARG A 41 -17.73 -11.36 12.95
C ARG A 41 -16.35 -10.79 12.70
N ALA A 42 -16.15 -10.09 11.59
CA ALA A 42 -14.88 -9.44 11.27
C ALA A 42 -14.51 -8.42 12.35
N LEU A 43 -15.46 -7.55 12.72
CA LEU A 43 -15.23 -6.53 13.73
C LEU A 43 -14.97 -7.11 15.12
N GLN A 44 -15.68 -8.18 15.51
CA GLN A 44 -15.42 -8.91 16.76
C GLN A 44 -14.01 -9.51 16.78
N TYR A 45 -13.59 -10.18 15.70
CA TYR A 45 -12.24 -10.69 15.58
C TYR A 45 -11.20 -9.57 15.67
N PHE A 46 -11.40 -8.45 14.97
CA PHE A 46 -10.51 -7.29 15.05
C PHE A 46 -10.47 -6.70 16.46
N ASP A 47 -11.60 -6.62 17.15
CA ASP A 47 -11.67 -6.11 18.53
C ASP A 47 -10.91 -6.99 19.53
N VAL A 48 -10.77 -8.29 19.28
CA VAL A 48 -9.93 -9.18 20.09
C VAL A 48 -8.47 -9.08 19.66
N SER A 49 -8.17 -9.39 18.40
CA SER A 49 -6.80 -9.47 17.90
C SER A 49 -6.07 -8.13 17.91
N TYR A 50 -6.71 -7.05 17.45
CA TYR A 50 -6.05 -5.74 17.30
C TYR A 50 -6.04 -4.94 18.60
N GLN A 51 -6.97 -5.18 19.52
CA GLN A 51 -6.89 -4.58 20.86
C GLN A 51 -5.69 -5.11 21.64
N ALA A 52 -5.36 -6.40 21.49
CA ALA A 52 -4.18 -7.00 22.10
C ALA A 52 -2.88 -6.41 21.52
N VAL A 53 -2.81 -6.25 20.19
CA VAL A 53 -1.60 -5.77 19.49
C VAL A 53 -1.40 -4.25 19.65
N TYR A 54 -2.43 -3.44 19.42
CA TYR A 54 -2.33 -1.98 19.34
C TYR A 54 -2.76 -1.26 20.62
N GLY A 55 -3.29 -1.98 21.60
CA GLY A 55 -3.63 -1.46 22.92
C GLY A 55 -4.49 -0.20 22.85
N ARG A 56 -3.97 0.91 23.38
CA ARG A 56 -4.69 2.19 23.46
C ARG A 56 -4.89 2.87 22.11
N GLU A 57 -4.16 2.48 21.06
CA GLU A 57 -4.33 3.06 19.73
C GLU A 57 -5.50 2.42 18.96
N TRP A 58 -5.90 1.19 19.33
CA TRP A 58 -6.94 0.44 18.63
C TRP A 58 -8.26 1.20 18.48
N PRO A 59 -8.84 1.84 19.51
CA PRO A 59 -10.11 2.56 19.35
C PRO A 59 -10.07 3.63 18.25
N SER A 60 -8.95 4.35 18.11
CA SER A 60 -8.78 5.35 17.05
C SER A 60 -8.71 4.71 15.66
N MET A 61 -7.99 3.59 15.53
CA MET A 61 -7.84 2.85 14.28
C MET A 61 -9.16 2.20 13.87
N ARG A 62 -9.88 1.62 14.83
CA ARG A 62 -11.21 1.03 14.67
C ARG A 62 -12.21 2.03 14.11
N ILE A 63 -12.29 3.23 14.68
CA ILE A 63 -13.18 4.28 14.15
C ILE A 63 -12.77 4.64 12.72
N ALA A 64 -11.48 4.80 12.45
CA ALA A 64 -10.99 5.10 11.12
C ALA A 64 -11.31 3.99 10.09
N LEU A 65 -11.25 2.71 10.47
CA LEU A 65 -11.67 1.57 9.64
C LEU A 65 -13.17 1.61 9.30
N LEU A 66 -14.01 2.01 10.25
CA LEU A 66 -15.46 2.10 10.10
C LEU A 66 -15.91 3.38 9.35
N CYS A 67 -15.06 4.39 9.27
CA CYS A 67 -15.31 5.61 8.50
C CYS A 67 -14.91 5.45 7.03
N GLN A 68 -15.43 6.35 6.19
CA GLN A 68 -15.07 6.43 4.77
C GLN A 68 -13.55 6.62 4.62
N ASN A 69 -12.94 5.84 3.73
CA ASN A 69 -11.52 5.97 3.44
C ASN A 69 -11.25 7.19 2.57
N LYS A 70 -10.04 7.71 2.73
CA LYS A 70 -9.52 8.80 1.91
C LYS A 70 -8.82 8.21 0.69
N TYR A 71 -8.95 8.89 -0.44
CA TYR A 71 -8.32 8.50 -1.70
C TYR A 71 -7.30 9.57 -2.14
N VAL A 72 -6.44 9.17 -3.06
CA VAL A 72 -5.65 10.06 -3.93
C VAL A 72 -6.05 9.82 -5.38
N ALA A 73 -5.87 10.82 -6.23
CA ALA A 73 -6.10 10.73 -7.66
C ALA A 73 -4.74 10.70 -8.37
N ILE A 74 -4.41 9.56 -8.98
CA ILE A 74 -3.25 9.45 -9.87
C ILE A 74 -3.70 10.02 -11.22
N LEU A 75 -3.08 11.11 -11.66
CA LEU A 75 -3.43 11.72 -12.95
C LEU A 75 -2.88 10.86 -14.09
N ASN A 76 -3.63 10.81 -15.20
CA ASN A 76 -3.26 10.01 -16.35
C ASN A 76 -2.36 10.80 -17.31
N ASN A 77 -1.08 10.42 -17.39
CA ASN A 77 -0.07 11.04 -18.25
C ASN A 77 -0.38 10.96 -19.76
N TYR A 78 -1.30 10.08 -20.17
CA TYR A 78 -1.64 9.87 -21.58
C TYR A 78 -2.83 10.73 -22.05
N CYS A 79 -3.42 11.54 -21.17
CA CYS A 79 -4.46 12.49 -21.54
C CYS A 79 -3.87 13.73 -22.23
N ALA A 80 -4.51 14.19 -23.32
CA ALA A 80 -4.03 15.33 -24.09
C ALA A 80 -4.06 16.65 -23.30
N ASN A 81 -5.03 16.82 -22.40
CA ASN A 81 -5.22 18.01 -21.58
C ASN A 81 -4.71 17.81 -20.15
N PHE A 82 -3.60 17.07 -19.97
CA PHE A 82 -3.01 16.77 -18.66
C PHE A 82 -2.88 17.99 -17.74
N GLU A 83 -2.29 19.09 -18.22
CA GLU A 83 -2.09 20.30 -17.40
C GLU A 83 -3.41 20.96 -16.98
N GLN A 84 -4.42 20.96 -17.86
CA GLN A 84 -5.74 21.49 -17.53
C GLN A 84 -6.44 20.59 -16.50
N ASN A 85 -6.30 19.27 -16.65
CA ASN A 85 -6.80 18.30 -15.68
C ASN A 85 -6.14 18.53 -14.32
N LYS A 86 -4.81 18.66 -14.27
CA LYS A 86 -4.06 18.98 -13.05
C LYS A 86 -4.54 20.28 -12.40
N GLN A 87 -4.64 21.35 -13.18
CA GLN A 87 -5.13 22.65 -12.70
C GLN A 87 -6.55 22.55 -12.13
N ARG A 88 -7.41 21.72 -12.70
CA ARG A 88 -8.75 21.47 -12.15
C ARG A 88 -8.69 20.82 -10.77
N PHE A 89 -7.80 19.85 -10.53
CA PHE A 89 -7.61 19.29 -9.18
C PHE A 89 -7.05 20.32 -8.20
N GLU A 90 -6.12 21.17 -8.64
CA GLU A 90 -5.59 22.27 -7.83
C GLU A 90 -6.69 23.28 -7.46
N ASN A 91 -7.58 23.62 -8.40
CA ASN A 91 -8.76 24.46 -8.16
C ASN A 91 -9.77 23.83 -7.19
N LEU A 92 -9.78 22.50 -7.04
CA LEU A 92 -10.55 21.79 -6.01
C LEU A 92 -9.86 21.83 -4.62
N GLY A 93 -8.69 22.44 -4.51
CA GLY A 93 -7.90 22.50 -3.28
C GLY A 93 -6.97 21.29 -3.09
N CYS A 94 -6.81 20.43 -4.10
CA CYS A 94 -5.84 19.34 -4.03
C CYS A 94 -4.41 19.88 -4.14
N PHE A 95 -3.47 19.15 -3.55
CA PHE A 95 -2.04 19.38 -3.75
C PHE A 95 -1.38 18.13 -4.33
N ASP A 96 -0.28 18.33 -5.04
CA ASP A 96 0.57 17.24 -5.53
C ASP A 96 1.38 16.66 -4.36
N LEU A 97 1.11 15.40 -4.03
CA LEU A 97 1.72 14.67 -2.95
C LEU A 97 3.24 14.51 -3.14
N GLY A 98 3.68 14.30 -4.39
CA GLY A 98 5.09 14.15 -4.76
C GLY A 98 5.86 15.46 -4.71
N ALA A 99 5.23 16.56 -5.14
CA ALA A 99 5.80 17.90 -4.97
C ALA A 99 6.00 18.24 -3.49
N LYS A 100 4.99 17.99 -2.65
CA LYS A 100 5.07 18.23 -1.20
C LYS A 100 6.11 17.34 -0.51
N TYR A 101 6.19 16.08 -0.92
CA TYR A 101 7.23 15.15 -0.47
C TYR A 101 8.64 15.68 -0.76
N ARG A 102 8.92 16.09 -2.00
CA ARG A 102 10.23 16.66 -2.39
C ARG A 102 10.61 17.89 -1.56
N ILE A 103 9.65 18.79 -1.32
CA ILE A 103 9.87 19.96 -0.44
C ILE A 103 10.25 19.53 0.98
N ASN A 104 9.60 18.51 1.53
CA ASN A 104 9.94 18.00 2.87
C ASN A 104 11.32 17.34 2.90
N CYS A 105 11.70 16.59 1.88
CA CYS A 105 13.06 16.04 1.77
C CYS A 105 14.11 17.14 1.83
N LEU A 106 13.95 18.22 1.06
CA LEU A 106 14.87 19.37 1.06
C LEU A 106 14.96 20.06 2.43
N LYS A 107 13.81 20.23 3.11
CA LYS A 107 13.76 20.81 4.47
C LYS A 107 14.52 19.94 5.48
N MET A 108 14.33 18.62 5.42
CA MET A 108 14.99 17.67 6.30
C MET A 108 16.50 17.61 6.04
N GLN A 109 16.92 17.57 4.77
CA GLN A 109 18.35 17.62 4.41
C GLN A 109 19.02 18.91 4.89
N SER A 110 18.33 20.05 4.77
CA SER A 110 18.84 21.34 5.24
C SER A 110 19.02 21.36 6.75
N LYS A 111 18.04 20.81 7.50
CA LYS A 111 18.13 20.68 8.97
C LYS A 111 19.27 19.75 9.40
N LEU A 112 19.49 18.65 8.68
CA LEU A 112 20.60 17.73 8.95
C LEU A 112 21.96 18.38 8.71
N LYS A 113 22.11 19.19 7.65
CA LYS A 113 23.34 19.95 7.38
C LYS A 113 23.65 20.98 8.47
N LEU A 114 22.62 21.64 9.03
CA LEU A 114 22.77 22.60 10.13
C LEU A 114 23.16 21.95 11.47
N LEU A 115 22.91 20.65 11.64
CA LEU A 115 23.23 19.89 12.86
C LEU A 115 24.63 19.27 12.82
N GLN A 116 25.33 19.30 11.68
CA GLN A 116 26.72 18.87 11.61
C GLN A 116 27.59 19.95 12.27
N PRO A 117 28.52 19.57 13.18
CA PRO A 117 29.45 20.54 13.75
C PRO A 117 30.21 21.22 12.59
N PRO A 118 30.49 22.53 12.69
CA PRO A 118 31.27 23.21 11.67
C PRO A 118 32.58 22.44 11.50
N VAL A 119 32.83 21.96 10.28
CA VAL A 119 34.15 21.48 9.90
C VAL A 119 35.11 22.62 10.20
N GLU A 120 36.11 22.36 11.06
CA GLU A 120 37.14 23.32 11.45
C GLU A 120 37.76 23.94 10.19
N ALA A 121 37.21 25.07 9.77
CA ALA A 121 37.88 25.98 8.87
C ALA A 121 38.95 26.66 9.71
N ALA A 122 40.19 26.56 9.24
CA ALA A 122 41.39 27.07 9.86
C ALA A 122 41.17 28.46 10.49
N GLU A 123 41.69 28.56 11.71
CA GLU A 123 41.78 29.74 12.56
C GLU A 123 41.99 31.03 11.74
N ASP A 124 41.08 31.99 11.90
CA ASP A 124 41.50 33.39 11.91
C ASP A 124 40.75 34.12 13.03
N ASN A 125 41.55 34.66 13.93
CA ASN A 125 41.14 35.29 15.17
C ASN A 125 40.48 36.65 14.88
N THR A 126 39.32 36.92 15.48
CA THR A 126 39.03 38.27 16.00
C THR A 126 38.04 38.18 17.15
N GLU A 127 38.50 38.66 18.29
CA GLU A 127 37.73 39.00 19.50
C GLU A 127 36.73 40.13 19.16
N ASP A 128 35.50 40.11 19.70
CA ASP A 128 35.15 40.93 20.86
C ASP A 128 33.65 40.84 21.27
N ALA A 129 33.45 40.91 22.59
CA ALA A 129 32.32 41.38 23.42
C ALA A 129 30.83 40.96 23.21
N GLY A 130 30.25 40.38 24.29
CA GLY A 130 29.17 41.09 25.01
C GLY A 130 27.76 40.48 25.10
N ASP A 131 27.58 39.57 26.06
CA ASP A 131 26.52 39.53 27.11
C ASP A 131 25.02 39.22 26.85
N SER A 132 24.50 38.45 27.83
CA SER A 132 23.13 38.23 28.35
C SER A 132 22.14 37.25 27.69
N ASP A 133 21.76 36.28 28.55
CA ASP A 133 20.59 35.38 28.51
C ASP A 133 19.27 36.10 28.25
N ASP A 134 18.35 35.46 27.51
CA ASP A 134 16.99 35.22 28.02
C ASP A 134 16.22 34.18 27.17
N GLN A 135 15.56 33.25 27.86
CA GLN A 135 14.65 32.26 27.32
C GLN A 135 13.28 32.88 27.05
N GLN A 136 12.74 32.74 25.83
CA GLN A 136 11.29 32.75 25.60
C GLN A 136 10.91 32.16 24.23
N GLU A 137 9.95 31.24 24.25
CA GLU A 137 9.25 30.70 23.08
C GLU A 137 8.38 31.81 22.45
N GLU A 138 8.59 32.14 21.18
CA GLU A 138 7.66 32.98 20.40
C GLU A 138 7.33 32.38 19.02
N GLU A 139 6.04 32.48 18.66
CA GLU A 139 5.41 32.03 17.42
C GLU A 139 6.11 32.58 16.17
N CYS A 140 6.63 31.70 15.32
CA CYS A 140 7.26 32.12 14.07
C CYS A 140 6.20 32.40 12.99
N ARG A 141 5.75 33.66 12.89
CA ARG A 141 5.19 34.22 11.65
C ARG A 141 6.33 34.38 10.63
N ILE A 142 6.22 33.69 9.49
CA ILE A 142 7.22 33.75 8.41
C ILE A 142 7.17 35.16 7.78
N PRO A 143 8.30 35.89 7.65
CA PRO A 143 8.32 37.15 6.93
C PRO A 143 8.24 36.89 5.42
N VAL A 144 7.31 37.55 4.75
CA VAL A 144 7.22 37.56 3.28
C VAL A 144 8.38 38.41 2.76
N ARG A 145 9.42 37.76 2.22
CA ARG A 145 10.47 38.45 1.45
C ARG A 145 9.86 38.86 0.11
N GLN A 146 9.71 40.16 -0.10
CA GLN A 146 9.40 40.70 -1.43
C GLN A 146 10.68 40.68 -2.27
N MET A 147 10.58 40.07 -3.45
CA MET A 147 11.64 40.08 -4.44
C MET A 147 11.82 41.51 -4.96
N ASN A 148 13.07 41.91 -5.20
CA ASN A 148 13.37 43.23 -5.75
C ASN A 148 13.20 43.23 -7.28
N ASP A 149 13.12 44.43 -7.85
CA ASP A 149 12.83 44.62 -9.29
C ASP A 149 13.91 44.00 -10.19
N ASP A 150 15.14 43.86 -9.68
CA ASP A 150 16.25 43.19 -10.37
C ASP A 150 16.06 41.66 -10.44
N GLU A 151 15.62 41.01 -9.35
CA GLU A 151 15.30 39.57 -9.32
C GLU A 151 14.09 39.25 -10.24
N LEU A 152 13.12 40.17 -10.36
CA LEU A 152 11.98 40.05 -11.29
C LEU A 152 12.41 40.22 -12.76
N ALA A 153 13.38 41.11 -13.03
CA ALA A 153 13.92 41.31 -14.37
C ALA A 153 14.78 40.12 -14.85
N GLU A 154 15.47 39.42 -13.95
CA GLU A 154 16.21 38.19 -14.29
C GLU A 154 15.28 37.03 -14.66
N LEU A 155 14.16 36.87 -13.95
CA LEU A 155 13.14 35.87 -14.28
C LEU A 155 12.42 36.16 -15.60
N ALA A 156 12.17 37.43 -15.91
CA ALA A 156 11.58 37.84 -17.17
C ALA A 156 12.51 37.60 -18.39
N ASN A 157 13.83 37.55 -18.15
CA ASN A 157 14.85 37.31 -19.18
C ASN A 157 15.34 35.85 -19.23
N MET A 158 14.77 34.93 -18.45
CA MET A 158 15.08 33.51 -18.57
C MET A 158 14.61 32.97 -19.93
N PRO A 159 15.47 32.27 -20.69
CA PRO A 159 15.06 31.68 -21.96
C PRO A 159 13.97 30.63 -21.71
N ALA A 160 12.89 30.68 -22.49
CA ALA A 160 11.84 29.68 -22.43
C ALA A 160 12.44 28.26 -22.56
N PRO A 161 11.93 27.27 -21.79
CA PRO A 161 12.46 25.91 -21.83
C PRO A 161 12.44 25.39 -23.28
N ARG A 162 13.62 24.96 -23.76
CA ARG A 162 13.81 24.56 -25.15
C ARG A 162 12.89 23.38 -25.47
N ARG A 163 11.96 23.59 -26.41
CA ARG A 163 11.18 22.52 -27.06
C ARG A 163 12.12 21.47 -27.67
N TYR A 164 11.59 20.25 -27.76
CA TYR A 164 12.20 19.03 -28.30
C TYR A 164 13.12 19.27 -29.53
N PRO A 165 14.35 18.72 -29.57
CA PRO A 165 15.30 18.97 -30.67
C PRO A 165 14.82 18.38 -32.01
N SER A 166 14.87 19.18 -33.09
CA SER A 166 14.35 18.83 -34.42
C SER A 166 15.13 17.75 -35.18
N HIS A 167 16.36 17.42 -34.78
CA HIS A 167 17.17 16.37 -35.41
C HIS A 167 16.60 14.95 -35.22
N PHE A 168 15.75 14.73 -34.21
CA PHE A 168 15.07 13.45 -34.00
C PHE A 168 13.85 13.26 -34.90
N ARG A 169 13.49 14.26 -35.73
CA ARG A 169 12.38 14.19 -36.68
C ARG A 169 12.81 13.64 -38.04
N GLU A 170 14.08 13.81 -38.43
CA GLU A 170 14.60 13.44 -39.77
C GLU A 170 15.02 11.97 -39.89
N LEU A 171 15.12 11.24 -38.77
CA LEU A 171 15.40 9.80 -38.74
C LEU A 171 14.15 8.92 -38.97
N ALA A 172 12.96 9.52 -39.04
CA ALA A 172 11.70 8.80 -39.32
C ALA A 172 11.39 8.69 -40.83
N ASP A 173 11.99 9.53 -41.67
CA ASP A 173 11.64 9.65 -43.10
C ASP A 173 12.69 9.03 -44.05
N THR A 174 13.76 8.41 -43.55
CA THR A 174 14.90 7.95 -44.38
C THR A 174 15.08 6.43 -44.54
N HIS A 175 14.18 5.60 -44.01
CA HIS A 175 14.17 4.16 -44.30
C HIS A 175 12.81 3.67 -44.82
N GLY A 176 12.39 4.27 -45.94
CA GLY A 176 11.53 3.59 -46.91
C GLY A 176 12.36 2.57 -47.69
N GLY A 177 12.21 1.29 -47.35
CA GLY A 177 12.83 0.20 -48.09
C GLY A 177 12.31 -1.14 -47.59
N SER A 178 11.48 -1.81 -48.38
CA SER A 178 11.14 -3.22 -48.19
C SER A 178 12.37 -4.10 -48.45
N PRO A 179 12.64 -5.13 -47.63
CA PRO A 179 13.21 -6.37 -48.16
C PRO A 179 12.50 -7.60 -47.57
N GLN A 180 11.84 -8.40 -48.41
CA GLN A 180 12.34 -9.65 -49.03
C GLN A 180 12.44 -10.86 -48.06
N LEU A 181 11.63 -11.87 -48.38
CA LEU A 181 11.74 -13.24 -47.88
C LEU A 181 13.14 -13.80 -48.13
N LEU A 182 13.75 -14.39 -47.11
CA LEU A 182 14.76 -15.43 -47.25
C LEU A 182 14.53 -16.55 -46.24
N THR A 183 14.79 -17.75 -46.73
CA THR A 183 14.36 -19.09 -46.32
C THR A 183 15.22 -19.74 -45.24
N SER A 184 14.56 -20.57 -44.41
CA SER A 184 15.01 -21.83 -43.80
C SER A 184 16.47 -22.01 -43.32
N SER A 185 16.64 -22.21 -42.02
CA SER A 185 17.49 -23.28 -41.46
C SER A 185 17.13 -23.55 -39.99
N GLU A 186 16.69 -24.78 -39.68
CA GLU A 186 16.88 -25.42 -38.35
C GLU A 186 18.36 -25.86 -38.21
N PRO A 187 18.92 -26.34 -37.06
CA PRO A 187 18.29 -26.84 -35.82
C PRO A 187 19.02 -26.50 -34.49
N SER A 188 18.45 -26.91 -33.35
CA SER A 188 19.09 -27.78 -32.33
C SER A 188 18.35 -27.68 -30.99
N TYR A 189 17.58 -28.72 -30.68
CA TYR A 189 17.04 -29.00 -29.36
C TYR A 189 18.11 -29.71 -28.55
N ASP A 190 18.58 -29.09 -27.47
CA ASP A 190 19.13 -29.79 -26.31
C ASP A 190 19.16 -28.83 -25.12
N ARG A 191 18.13 -28.89 -24.28
CA ARG A 191 18.21 -28.46 -22.88
C ARG A 191 17.51 -29.48 -21.99
N VAL A 192 18.36 -30.24 -21.35
CA VAL A 192 18.16 -31.12 -20.19
C VAL A 192 16.98 -30.66 -19.33
N LEU A 193 15.94 -31.49 -19.30
CA LEU A 193 14.87 -31.45 -18.30
C LEU A 193 15.48 -31.76 -16.92
N LEU A 194 15.48 -30.77 -16.03
CA LEU A 194 15.69 -31.03 -14.60
C LEU A 194 14.36 -31.48 -13.95
N PRO A 195 14.38 -32.47 -13.03
CA PRO A 195 13.17 -33.12 -12.55
C PRO A 195 12.28 -32.17 -11.74
N GLN A 196 10.97 -32.29 -11.98
CA GLN A 196 9.90 -31.67 -11.21
C GLN A 196 9.97 -32.14 -9.75
N LEU A 197 10.54 -31.32 -8.86
CA LEU A 197 10.42 -31.54 -7.41
C LEU A 197 9.01 -31.18 -6.97
N HIS A 198 8.15 -32.19 -6.96
CA HIS A 198 6.86 -32.13 -6.26
C HIS A 198 7.17 -32.18 -4.76
N ILE A 199 6.85 -31.11 -4.05
CA ILE A 199 6.85 -31.09 -2.58
C ILE A 199 5.73 -32.05 -2.15
N SER A 200 6.06 -33.08 -1.36
CA SER A 200 5.07 -34.10 -0.97
C SER A 200 4.06 -33.55 0.05
N PRO A 201 2.81 -34.08 0.07
CA PRO A 201 1.73 -33.59 0.94
C PRO A 201 2.02 -33.72 2.45
N GLU A 202 2.97 -34.56 2.82
CA GLU A 202 3.36 -34.82 4.22
C GLU A 202 4.18 -33.65 4.82
N LEU A 203 4.77 -32.77 3.99
CA LEU A 203 5.60 -31.63 4.39
C LEU A 203 4.82 -30.33 4.72
N GLN A 204 3.52 -30.26 4.40
CA GLN A 204 2.66 -29.10 4.71
C GLN A 204 2.37 -28.95 6.22
N ALA A 205 2.63 -29.99 7.00
CA ALA A 205 2.12 -30.12 8.36
C ALA A 205 3.06 -29.58 9.45
N HIS A 206 4.38 -29.62 9.25
CA HIS A 206 5.32 -29.54 10.38
C HIS A 206 5.84 -28.13 10.70
N GLY A 207 5.78 -27.18 9.78
CA GLY A 207 6.23 -25.81 10.03
C GLY A 207 5.22 -24.95 10.80
N ILE A 208 3.92 -25.18 10.63
CA ILE A 208 2.85 -24.38 11.25
C ILE A 208 2.32 -24.98 12.56
N GLN A 209 2.51 -26.28 12.79
CA GLN A 209 2.05 -26.96 14.01
C GLN A 209 2.77 -26.51 15.30
N ASP A 210 3.94 -25.88 15.18
CA ASP A 210 4.62 -25.22 16.30
C ASP A 210 3.98 -23.84 16.64
N PHE A 211 3.23 -23.27 15.69
CA PHE A 211 2.60 -21.95 15.75
C PHE A 211 1.07 -22.02 15.86
N LEU A 212 0.46 -23.20 15.76
CA LEU A 212 -0.94 -23.47 16.09
C LEU A 212 -0.98 -24.51 17.21
N PRO A 213 -1.68 -24.29 18.34
CA PRO A 213 -1.80 -25.30 19.38
C PRO A 213 -2.31 -26.63 18.80
N SER A 214 -1.47 -27.66 18.84
CA SER A 214 -1.73 -28.98 18.25
C SER A 214 -2.93 -29.69 18.92
N ASP A 215 -3.38 -29.20 20.07
CA ASP A 215 -4.43 -29.80 20.88
C ASP A 215 -5.85 -29.29 20.55
N ASN A 216 -6.01 -28.23 19.76
CA ASN A 216 -7.34 -27.67 19.46
C ASN A 216 -7.94 -28.12 18.11
N ILE A 217 -7.24 -28.92 17.31
CA ILE A 217 -7.77 -29.33 15.98
C ILE A 217 -8.83 -30.45 16.08
N LYS A 218 -9.01 -31.08 17.25
CA LYS A 218 -9.97 -32.18 17.47
C LYS A 218 -11.27 -31.80 18.21
N GLY A 219 -11.58 -30.52 18.41
CA GLY A 219 -12.76 -30.10 19.18
C GLY A 219 -13.56 -28.91 18.65
N ILE A 220 -13.30 -28.42 17.42
CA ILE A 220 -13.93 -27.19 16.90
C ILE A 220 -15.23 -27.53 16.17
N GLU A 221 -16.24 -28.00 16.89
CA GLU A 221 -17.62 -28.00 16.37
C GLU A 221 -18.59 -27.12 17.17
N GLU A 222 -18.25 -26.63 18.37
CA GLU A 222 -19.26 -25.92 19.19
C GLU A 222 -18.88 -24.56 19.80
N ASP A 223 -17.62 -24.12 19.79
CA ASP A 223 -17.28 -22.80 20.33
C ASP A 223 -16.51 -21.94 19.30
N ASP A 224 -17.10 -20.80 18.92
CA ASP A 224 -16.51 -19.73 18.08
C ASP A 224 -15.34 -19.03 18.83
N GLU A 225 -14.42 -19.78 19.44
CA GLU A 225 -13.24 -19.25 20.13
C GLU A 225 -12.15 -18.98 19.10
N PHE A 226 -11.95 -17.70 18.75
CA PHE A 226 -10.84 -17.29 17.91
C PHE A 226 -9.53 -17.58 18.66
N THR A 227 -8.66 -18.42 18.11
CA THR A 227 -7.27 -18.52 18.58
C THR A 227 -6.65 -17.12 18.52
N GLU A 228 -6.13 -16.64 19.66
CA GLU A 228 -5.55 -15.31 19.75
C GLU A 228 -4.28 -15.22 18.88
N ASP A 229 -4.28 -14.34 17.87
CA ASP A 229 -3.09 -14.07 17.05
C ASP A 229 -1.89 -13.59 17.89
N THR A 230 -2.16 -13.13 19.12
CA THR A 230 -1.20 -12.67 20.13
C THR A 230 -0.20 -13.75 20.50
N ASP A 231 -0.63 -14.99 20.75
CA ASP A 231 0.26 -16.09 21.13
C ASP A 231 1.26 -16.41 20.00
N VAL A 232 0.82 -16.27 18.74
CA VAL A 232 1.67 -16.48 17.57
C VAL A 232 2.63 -15.30 17.38
N PHE A 233 2.16 -14.08 17.60
CA PHE A 233 2.99 -12.87 17.49
C PHE A 233 4.05 -12.77 18.59
N ASP A 234 3.69 -13.08 19.83
CA ASP A 234 4.63 -13.15 20.95
C ASP A 234 5.60 -14.31 20.76
N LYS A 235 5.17 -15.47 20.24
CA LYS A 235 6.08 -16.53 19.83
C LYS A 235 7.03 -16.10 18.71
N LEU A 236 6.61 -15.34 17.69
CA LEU A 236 7.52 -14.76 16.68
C LEU A 236 8.53 -13.77 17.27
N ARG A 237 8.16 -13.10 18.36
CA ARG A 237 9.05 -12.22 19.12
C ARG A 237 10.02 -13.02 20.01
N MET A 238 9.56 -14.14 20.59
CA MET A 238 10.25 -14.97 21.58
C MET A 238 10.98 -16.21 21.03
N SER A 239 10.64 -16.71 19.85
CA SER A 239 11.31 -17.83 19.14
C SER A 239 12.63 -17.39 18.49
N SER A 240 13.15 -16.25 18.95
CA SER A 240 14.52 -15.80 18.84
C SER A 240 15.44 -16.73 19.65
N THR A 241 15.51 -18.01 19.26
CA THR A 241 16.73 -18.77 19.49
C THR A 241 17.79 -18.31 18.47
N PRO A 242 19.07 -18.24 18.85
CA PRO A 242 20.10 -17.45 18.18
C PRO A 242 20.65 -18.17 16.94
N GLY A 243 19.80 -18.32 15.93
CA GLY A 243 20.15 -18.59 14.54
C GLY A 243 19.97 -17.34 13.67
N ASP A 244 19.85 -16.15 14.26
CA ASP A 244 19.64 -14.85 13.61
C ASP A 244 20.71 -14.58 12.53
N SER A 245 20.39 -14.93 11.29
CA SER A 245 21.11 -14.54 10.08
C SER A 245 20.23 -13.73 9.13
N VAL A 246 19.10 -13.18 9.61
CA VAL A 246 18.37 -12.16 8.83
C VAL A 246 19.18 -10.88 8.86
N SER A 247 19.83 -10.58 7.74
CA SER A 247 20.63 -9.36 7.60
C SER A 247 19.74 -8.18 7.25
N PHE A 248 20.01 -7.05 7.89
CA PHE A 248 19.35 -5.78 7.60
C PHE A 248 20.31 -4.86 6.87
N VAL A 249 19.77 -4.05 5.96
CA VAL A 249 20.50 -2.99 5.28
C VAL A 249 19.77 -1.68 5.46
N ASP A 250 20.48 -0.66 5.93
CA ASP A 250 19.92 0.68 6.05
C ASP A 250 19.87 1.35 4.68
N GLU A 251 18.70 1.85 4.32
CA GLU A 251 18.54 2.68 3.13
C GLU A 251 18.79 4.14 3.52
N VAL A 252 19.98 4.63 3.13
CA VAL A 252 20.48 5.96 3.50
C VAL A 252 19.89 7.09 2.66
N GLU A 253 19.26 6.75 1.53
CA GLU A 253 18.64 7.72 0.63
C GLU A 253 17.13 7.79 0.86
N PHE A 254 16.58 9.00 0.77
CA PHE A 254 15.15 9.18 0.75
C PHE A 254 14.54 8.51 -0.50
N LEU A 255 13.29 8.08 -0.35
CA LEU A 255 12.51 7.46 -1.41
C LEU A 255 12.54 8.32 -2.70
N HIS A 256 12.86 7.69 -3.83
CA HIS A 256 12.76 8.36 -5.13
C HIS A 256 11.29 8.49 -5.53
N TRP A 257 10.85 9.71 -5.82
CA TRP A 257 9.52 9.97 -6.37
C TRP A 257 9.62 10.16 -7.88
N PRO A 258 9.05 9.25 -8.72
CA PRO A 258 9.12 9.38 -10.17
C PRO A 258 8.50 10.68 -10.66
N GLU A 259 9.23 11.43 -11.51
CA GLU A 259 8.80 12.76 -11.96
C GLU A 259 7.44 12.74 -12.69
N MET A 260 7.20 11.68 -13.46
CA MET A 260 5.97 11.49 -14.21
C MET A 260 4.79 11.03 -13.34
N LEU A 261 5.03 10.56 -12.11
CA LEU A 261 3.94 10.07 -11.25
C LEU A 261 3.30 11.24 -10.47
N THR A 262 2.27 11.85 -11.07
CA THR A 262 1.50 12.92 -10.42
C THR A 262 0.34 12.36 -9.60
N VAL A 263 0.36 12.62 -8.30
CA VAL A 263 -0.64 12.11 -7.33
C VAL A 263 -1.27 13.27 -6.59
N MET A 264 -2.53 13.56 -6.89
CA MET A 264 -3.30 14.64 -6.27
C MET A 264 -4.02 14.15 -5.02
N GLY A 265 -3.91 14.89 -3.92
CA GLY A 265 -4.58 14.57 -2.65
C GLY A 265 -5.20 15.81 -2.01
N PHE A 266 -6.33 15.62 -1.32
CA PHE A 266 -6.93 16.67 -0.51
C PHE A 266 -6.12 16.90 0.79
N PRO A 267 -6.06 18.15 1.31
CA PRO A 267 -5.38 18.50 2.56
C PRO A 267 -5.77 17.62 3.74
N ARG A 268 -4.92 17.56 4.76
CA ARG A 268 -5.24 16.82 6.00
C ARG A 268 -6.56 17.33 6.60
N ALA A 269 -7.36 16.40 7.10
CA ALA A 269 -8.71 16.57 7.65
C ALA A 269 -9.79 17.02 6.64
N ASP A 270 -9.43 17.22 5.37
CA ASP A 270 -10.40 17.35 4.29
C ASP A 270 -10.93 15.96 3.89
N ILE A 271 -12.26 15.83 3.91
CA ILE A 271 -13.05 14.63 3.63
C ILE A 271 -13.67 14.64 2.22
N SER A 272 -13.31 15.63 1.40
CA SER A 272 -13.77 15.73 0.02
C SER A 272 -13.39 14.49 -0.78
N THR A 273 -14.28 14.09 -1.68
CA THR A 273 -14.10 12.94 -2.56
C THR A 273 -13.92 13.39 -3.99
N PHE A 274 -13.11 12.66 -4.76
CA PHE A 274 -12.99 12.92 -6.19
C PHE A 274 -14.29 12.59 -6.93
N HIS A 275 -14.56 13.36 -7.99
CA HIS A 275 -15.61 13.01 -8.92
C HIS A 275 -15.26 11.72 -9.67
N LYS A 276 -16.25 11.11 -10.33
CA LYS A 276 -15.98 9.99 -11.25
C LYS A 276 -15.01 10.44 -12.35
N PRO A 277 -14.05 9.61 -12.78
CA PRO A 277 -13.12 9.96 -13.85
C PRO A 277 -13.84 10.45 -15.10
N LEU A 278 -13.36 11.56 -15.65
CA LEU A 278 -13.88 12.13 -16.88
C LEU A 278 -13.05 11.64 -18.06
N LYS A 279 -13.69 11.57 -19.23
CA LYS A 279 -13.00 11.20 -20.45
C LYS A 279 -12.39 12.43 -21.12
N ASP A 280 -11.09 12.39 -21.33
CA ASP A 280 -10.33 13.29 -22.18
C ASP A 280 -9.84 12.51 -23.40
N ASN A 281 -10.37 12.86 -24.59
CA ASN A 281 -10.14 12.13 -25.84
C ASN A 281 -10.34 10.61 -25.74
N GLY A 282 -11.32 10.17 -24.94
CA GLY A 282 -11.69 8.77 -24.79
C GLY A 282 -10.98 8.04 -23.63
N LEU A 283 -9.92 8.62 -23.06
CA LEU A 283 -9.20 8.10 -21.90
C LEU A 283 -9.67 8.75 -20.60
N PHE A 284 -9.66 8.03 -19.50
CA PHE A 284 -9.98 8.62 -18.19
C PHE A 284 -8.83 9.50 -17.65
N ASP A 285 -9.18 10.67 -17.11
CA ASP A 285 -8.26 11.72 -16.65
C ASP A 285 -7.49 11.37 -15.36
N HIS A 286 -8.06 10.54 -14.49
CA HIS A 286 -7.43 10.12 -13.24
C HIS A 286 -7.94 8.78 -12.74
N PHE A 287 -7.12 8.10 -11.93
CA PHE A 287 -7.48 6.88 -11.22
C PHE A 287 -7.46 7.13 -9.71
N ALA A 288 -8.60 6.92 -9.05
CA ALA A 288 -8.69 7.05 -7.59
C ALA A 288 -8.23 5.76 -6.90
N LEU A 289 -7.28 5.88 -5.97
CA LEU A 289 -6.71 4.77 -5.21
C LEU A 289 -6.52 5.18 -3.74
N ASP A 290 -6.52 4.22 -2.82
CA ASP A 290 -6.11 4.50 -1.44
C ASP A 290 -4.69 5.06 -1.44
N GLY A 291 -4.48 6.22 -0.81
CA GLY A 291 -3.17 6.89 -0.77
C GLY A 291 -2.04 6.00 -0.27
N ALA A 292 -2.32 5.12 0.69
CA ALA A 292 -1.31 4.20 1.20
C ALA A 292 -0.84 3.18 0.15
N SER A 293 -1.67 2.86 -0.85
CA SER A 293 -1.31 1.91 -1.93
C SER A 293 -0.28 2.45 -2.91
N ILE A 294 0.04 3.75 -2.85
CA ILE A 294 1.15 4.34 -3.62
C ILE A 294 2.51 3.93 -3.03
N LEU A 295 2.58 3.68 -1.72
CA LEU A 295 3.85 3.46 -1.03
C LEU A 295 4.58 2.19 -1.49
N PRO A 296 3.93 1.01 -1.65
CA PRO A 296 4.61 -0.17 -2.19
C PRO A 296 5.19 0.06 -3.59
N VAL A 297 4.52 0.87 -4.43
CA VAL A 297 4.95 1.21 -5.79
C VAL A 297 6.21 2.08 -5.75
N LEU A 298 6.25 3.09 -4.89
CA LEU A 298 7.43 3.94 -4.73
C LEU A 298 8.60 3.16 -4.11
N LEU A 299 8.34 2.37 -3.07
CA LEU A 299 9.35 1.60 -2.34
C LEU A 299 10.02 0.53 -3.19
N LEU A 300 9.32 0.05 -4.22
CA LEU A 300 9.88 -0.87 -5.19
C LEU A 300 11.13 -0.26 -5.86
N GLY A 301 11.21 1.07 -6.00
CA GLY A 301 12.40 1.74 -6.51
C GLY A 301 12.71 1.36 -7.95
N VAL A 302 11.69 1.32 -8.79
CA VAL A 302 11.82 1.04 -10.23
C VAL A 302 12.70 2.11 -10.87
N LYS A 303 13.67 1.67 -11.67
CA LYS A 303 14.55 2.51 -12.48
C LYS A 303 14.22 2.35 -13.96
N GLU A 304 14.66 3.31 -14.78
CA GLU A 304 14.44 3.26 -16.21
C GLU A 304 15.00 1.95 -16.82
N GLY A 305 14.14 1.22 -17.52
CA GLY A 305 14.51 -0.03 -18.18
C GLY A 305 14.37 -1.29 -17.32
N ASP A 306 14.02 -1.17 -16.03
CA ASP A 306 13.84 -2.32 -15.15
C ASP A 306 12.76 -3.29 -15.68
N SER A 307 13.01 -4.59 -15.53
CA SER A 307 12.00 -5.63 -15.67
C SER A 307 11.22 -5.80 -14.36
N VAL A 308 9.89 -5.63 -14.42
CA VAL A 308 9.01 -5.55 -13.25
C VAL A 308 7.94 -6.64 -13.30
N LEU A 309 7.72 -7.34 -12.18
CA LEU A 309 6.60 -8.25 -11.98
C LEU A 309 5.67 -7.71 -10.90
N ASP A 310 4.40 -7.50 -11.23
CA ASP A 310 3.30 -7.35 -10.27
C ASP A 310 2.61 -8.72 -10.14
N MET A 311 2.97 -9.47 -9.10
CA MET A 311 2.68 -10.91 -9.00
C MET A 311 1.20 -11.21 -8.68
N CYS A 312 0.53 -10.29 -7.99
CA CYS A 312 -0.87 -10.38 -7.53
C CYS A 312 -1.63 -9.10 -7.92
N ALA A 313 -1.56 -8.76 -9.20
CA ALA A 313 -1.87 -7.44 -9.75
C ALA A 313 -3.34 -7.01 -9.64
N GLY A 314 -4.28 -7.95 -9.46
CA GLY A 314 -5.70 -7.66 -9.44
C GLY A 314 -6.11 -6.77 -8.27
N PRO A 315 -6.99 -5.76 -8.44
CA PRO A 315 -7.74 -5.40 -9.65
C PRO A 315 -6.99 -4.44 -10.62
N GLY A 316 -5.73 -4.07 -10.34
CA GLY A 316 -4.88 -3.33 -11.27
C GLY A 316 -4.47 -1.92 -10.84
N GLY A 317 -4.83 -1.46 -9.64
CA GLY A 317 -4.50 -0.10 -9.19
C GLY A 317 -3.00 0.16 -9.02
N LYS A 318 -2.26 -0.80 -8.45
CA LYS A 318 -0.79 -0.71 -8.33
C LYS A 318 -0.08 -0.93 -9.66
N THR A 319 -0.61 -1.83 -10.51
CA THR A 319 -0.19 -1.94 -11.91
C THR A 319 -0.34 -0.59 -12.65
N PHE A 320 -1.48 0.08 -12.50
CA PHE A 320 -1.71 1.40 -13.09
C PHE A 320 -0.68 2.42 -12.60
N ALA A 321 -0.46 2.49 -11.28
CA ALA A 321 0.53 3.40 -10.70
C ALA A 321 1.96 3.12 -11.21
N LEU A 322 2.36 1.85 -11.32
CA LEU A 322 3.65 1.45 -11.88
C LEU A 322 3.82 1.91 -13.33
N LEU A 323 2.80 1.72 -14.18
CA LEU A 323 2.83 2.17 -15.57
C LEU A 323 2.88 3.70 -15.69
N GLN A 324 2.21 4.44 -14.80
CA GLN A 324 2.26 5.91 -14.76
C GLN A 324 3.63 6.46 -14.33
N THR A 325 4.53 5.65 -13.78
CA THR A 325 5.93 6.07 -13.56
C THR A 325 6.69 6.29 -14.87
N CYS A 326 6.27 5.63 -15.96
CA CYS A 326 6.98 5.59 -17.24
C CYS A 326 8.42 5.03 -17.19
N LEU A 327 8.80 4.35 -16.09
CA LEU A 327 10.17 3.82 -15.90
C LEU A 327 10.33 2.36 -16.34
N THR A 328 9.24 1.59 -16.40
CA THR A 328 9.29 0.15 -16.66
C THR A 328 9.81 -0.15 -18.07
N GLY A 329 10.88 -0.95 -18.19
CA GLY A 329 11.35 -1.47 -19.47
C GLY A 329 10.48 -2.61 -19.98
N VAL A 330 10.22 -3.60 -19.12
CA VAL A 330 9.29 -4.71 -19.33
C VAL A 330 8.45 -4.88 -18.08
N MET A 331 7.15 -5.07 -18.22
CA MET A 331 6.26 -5.26 -17.09
C MET A 331 5.39 -6.50 -17.29
N GLN A 332 5.26 -7.33 -16.25
CA GLN A 332 4.29 -8.42 -16.20
C GLN A 332 3.31 -8.18 -15.04
N SER A 333 2.02 -8.11 -15.36
CA SER A 333 0.93 -8.08 -14.36
C SER A 333 0.25 -9.44 -14.33
N ASN A 334 0.37 -10.15 -13.21
CA ASN A 334 -0.16 -11.49 -13.03
C ASN A 334 -1.26 -11.51 -11.95
N ASP A 335 -2.33 -12.27 -12.17
CA ASP A 335 -3.25 -12.66 -11.10
C ASP A 335 -3.81 -14.05 -11.36
N VAL A 336 -4.04 -14.83 -10.31
CA VAL A 336 -4.62 -16.18 -10.44
C VAL A 336 -6.09 -16.14 -10.86
N ASN A 337 -6.80 -15.04 -10.56
CA ASN A 337 -8.22 -14.91 -10.83
C ASN A 337 -8.47 -14.18 -12.16
N LEU A 338 -9.04 -14.91 -13.13
CA LEU A 338 -9.37 -14.38 -14.46
C LEU A 338 -10.26 -13.12 -14.42
N ASN A 339 -11.20 -13.02 -13.46
CA ASN A 339 -12.07 -11.84 -13.36
C ASN A 339 -11.30 -10.62 -12.86
N ARG A 340 -10.30 -10.80 -11.99
CA ARG A 340 -9.41 -9.71 -11.58
C ARG A 340 -8.48 -9.31 -12.72
N VAL A 341 -7.98 -10.27 -13.51
CA VAL A 341 -7.21 -9.99 -14.72
C VAL A 341 -8.01 -9.15 -15.72
N LYS A 342 -9.27 -9.51 -15.99
CA LYS A 342 -10.16 -8.70 -16.85
C LYS A 342 -10.33 -7.26 -16.36
N ARG A 343 -10.25 -7.01 -15.05
CA ARG A 343 -10.28 -5.64 -14.50
C ARG A 343 -9.00 -4.87 -14.84
N ILE A 344 -7.84 -5.53 -14.82
CA ILE A 344 -6.57 -4.94 -15.27
C ILE A 344 -6.67 -4.58 -16.76
N GLU A 345 -7.14 -5.51 -17.60
CA GLU A 345 -7.35 -5.27 -19.04
C GLU A 345 -8.28 -4.07 -19.29
N ASN A 346 -9.38 -3.96 -18.54
CA ASN A 346 -10.30 -2.83 -18.61
C ASN A 346 -9.62 -1.51 -18.22
N ILE A 347 -8.78 -1.50 -17.18
CA ILE A 347 -7.99 -0.31 -16.82
C ILE A 347 -7.06 0.08 -17.98
N ILE A 348 -6.35 -0.88 -18.57
CA ILE A 348 -5.48 -0.58 -19.71
C ILE A 348 -6.25 0.04 -20.87
N GLN A 349 -7.40 -0.56 -21.24
CA GLN A 349 -8.24 -0.04 -22.33
C GLN A 349 -8.84 1.34 -22.06
N GLN A 350 -9.12 1.67 -20.78
CA GLN A 350 -9.77 2.92 -20.41
C GLN A 350 -8.80 4.07 -20.18
N TYR A 351 -7.53 3.79 -19.90
CA TYR A 351 -6.55 4.80 -19.51
C TYR A 351 -5.36 4.94 -20.47
N TYR A 352 -5.17 4.03 -21.42
CA TYR A 352 -4.02 4.07 -22.31
C TYR A 352 -4.44 3.97 -23.78
N GLU A 353 -3.75 4.70 -24.64
CA GLU A 353 -3.88 4.50 -26.08
C GLU A 353 -3.23 3.17 -26.49
N PRO A 354 -3.82 2.41 -27.43
CA PRO A 354 -3.29 1.10 -27.86
C PRO A 354 -1.85 1.13 -28.39
N GLN A 355 -1.40 2.28 -28.89
CA GLN A 355 -0.06 2.44 -29.49
C GLN A 355 1.01 2.87 -28.47
N CYS A 356 0.62 3.10 -27.21
CA CYS A 356 1.52 3.60 -26.18
C CYS A 356 2.72 2.65 -25.98
N LYS A 357 3.93 3.23 -25.93
CA LYS A 357 5.19 2.47 -25.80
C LYS A 357 5.19 1.57 -24.56
N VAL A 358 4.64 2.05 -23.45
CA VAL A 358 4.59 1.28 -22.18
C VAL A 358 3.80 -0.03 -22.33
N LEU A 359 2.76 -0.03 -23.17
CA LEU A 359 1.94 -1.22 -23.41
C LEU A 359 2.63 -2.26 -24.29
N LYS A 360 3.53 -1.85 -25.19
CA LYS A 360 4.27 -2.79 -26.05
C LYS A 360 5.13 -3.76 -25.25
N SER A 361 5.56 -3.33 -24.06
CA SER A 361 6.37 -4.12 -23.13
C SER A 361 5.58 -4.57 -21.89
N HIS A 362 4.25 -4.41 -21.88
CA HIS A 362 3.39 -4.86 -20.78
C HIS A 362 2.70 -6.17 -21.16
N ARG A 363 2.83 -7.18 -20.29
CA ARG A 363 2.18 -8.48 -20.43
C ARG A 363 1.23 -8.71 -19.28
N ILE A 364 0.01 -9.14 -19.58
CA ILE A 364 -0.98 -9.52 -18.59
C ILE A 364 -1.12 -11.05 -18.62
N THR A 365 -1.00 -11.71 -17.46
CA THR A 365 -1.04 -13.17 -17.36
C THR A 365 -2.02 -13.65 -16.31
N VAL A 366 -2.59 -14.84 -16.53
CA VAL A 366 -3.43 -15.55 -15.57
C VAL A 366 -2.68 -16.80 -15.13
N SER A 367 -2.02 -16.74 -13.97
CA SER A 367 -1.28 -17.89 -13.43
C SER A 367 -1.18 -17.84 -11.91
N ASP A 368 -0.96 -18.99 -11.29
CA ASP A 368 -0.63 -19.08 -9.88
C ASP A 368 0.70 -18.37 -9.60
N GLY A 369 0.68 -17.40 -8.67
CA GLY A 369 1.85 -16.61 -8.29
C GLY A 369 2.99 -17.46 -7.73
N CYS A 370 2.68 -18.64 -7.16
CA CYS A 370 3.69 -19.57 -6.69
C CYS A 370 4.47 -20.22 -7.85
N ASN A 371 3.87 -20.26 -9.05
CA ASN A 371 4.37 -20.96 -10.23
C ASN A 371 4.40 -20.03 -11.46
N VAL A 372 4.75 -18.75 -11.28
CA VAL A 372 4.92 -17.82 -12.39
C VAL A 372 5.98 -18.38 -13.34
N THR A 373 5.66 -18.45 -14.63
CA THR A 373 6.63 -18.87 -15.65
C THR A 373 7.25 -17.62 -16.28
N GLY A 374 8.58 -17.61 -16.46
CA GLY A 374 9.24 -16.50 -17.14
C GLY A 374 10.70 -16.26 -16.76
N ASN A 375 11.20 -15.13 -17.25
CA ASN A 375 12.54 -14.61 -16.93
C ASN A 375 12.58 -14.07 -15.49
N ARG A 376 13.78 -13.91 -14.93
CA ARG A 376 13.96 -13.19 -13.66
C ARG A 376 13.74 -11.69 -13.84
N PHE A 377 13.22 -11.04 -12.80
CA PHE A 377 12.87 -9.62 -12.78
C PHE A 377 13.85 -8.81 -11.93
N ASP A 378 14.04 -7.52 -12.26
CA ASP A 378 14.83 -6.59 -11.43
C ASP A 378 14.04 -6.17 -10.19
N ARG A 379 12.71 -6.12 -10.33
CA ARG A 379 11.76 -5.65 -9.32
C ARG A 379 10.53 -6.56 -9.27
N VAL A 380 10.15 -7.01 -8.08
CA VAL A 380 8.92 -7.78 -7.88
C VAL A 380 8.03 -7.16 -6.82
N LEU A 381 6.81 -6.81 -7.17
CA LEU A 381 5.76 -6.40 -6.23
C LEU A 381 4.87 -7.61 -5.91
N VAL A 382 4.68 -7.86 -4.61
CA VAL A 382 3.88 -8.98 -4.09
C VAL A 382 2.80 -8.43 -3.17
N ASP A 383 1.76 -7.85 -3.78
CA ASP A 383 0.58 -7.35 -3.08
C ASP A 383 -0.41 -8.50 -2.85
N VAL A 384 -0.20 -9.27 -1.78
CA VAL A 384 -0.87 -10.56 -1.62
C VAL A 384 -2.35 -10.43 -1.25
N PRO A 385 -3.19 -11.41 -1.63
CA PRO A 385 -4.51 -11.53 -1.04
C PRO A 385 -4.39 -11.72 0.48
N CYS A 386 -5.15 -10.94 1.25
CA CYS A 386 -5.11 -10.93 2.71
C CYS A 386 -6.53 -10.82 3.27
N LEU A 387 -6.67 -10.61 4.58
CA LEU A 387 -7.98 -10.36 5.18
C LEU A 387 -8.69 -9.12 4.62
N THR A 388 -7.96 -8.15 4.07
CA THR A 388 -8.52 -6.91 3.52
C THR A 388 -9.41 -6.17 4.53
N ASP A 389 -8.88 -5.85 5.72
CA ASP A 389 -9.66 -5.51 6.92
C ASP A 389 -10.76 -4.47 6.68
N ARG A 390 -10.42 -3.38 5.99
CA ARG A 390 -11.38 -2.33 5.65
C ARG A 390 -12.47 -2.83 4.72
N HIS A 391 -12.12 -3.60 3.70
CA HIS A 391 -13.08 -4.15 2.74
C HIS A 391 -14.05 -5.12 3.43
N CYS A 392 -13.57 -5.97 4.35
CA CYS A 392 -14.43 -6.88 5.10
C CYS A 392 -15.42 -6.21 6.05
N LEU A 393 -15.22 -4.93 6.39
CA LEU A 393 -16.16 -4.14 7.18
C LEU A 393 -17.19 -3.38 6.33
N GLN A 394 -17.04 -3.42 5.00
CA GLN A 394 -17.87 -2.67 4.06
C GLN A 394 -18.62 -3.58 3.07
N GLU A 395 -18.06 -4.76 2.77
CA GLU A 395 -18.57 -5.68 1.74
C GLU A 395 -19.17 -6.95 2.35
N HIS A 396 -20.35 -7.32 1.84
CA HIS A 396 -21.07 -8.51 2.29
C HIS A 396 -20.73 -9.74 1.44
N GLU A 397 -20.58 -9.55 0.14
CA GLU A 397 -20.34 -10.63 -0.82
C GLU A 397 -18.86 -11.05 -0.82
N GLY A 398 -18.60 -12.36 -0.80
CA GLY A 398 -17.22 -12.86 -0.80
C GLY A 398 -16.38 -12.42 0.41
N ASN A 399 -17.02 -12.07 1.53
CA ASN A 399 -16.33 -11.71 2.76
C ASN A 399 -15.58 -12.93 3.35
N ILE A 400 -14.32 -12.75 3.76
CA ILE A 400 -13.48 -13.84 4.28
C ILE A 400 -13.93 -14.35 5.67
N PHE A 401 -14.71 -13.55 6.40
CA PHE A 401 -15.28 -13.91 7.71
C PHE A 401 -16.60 -14.69 7.61
N GLN A 402 -16.98 -15.12 6.40
CA GLN A 402 -18.03 -16.12 6.23
C GLN A 402 -17.63 -17.43 6.92
N LYS A 403 -18.57 -18.06 7.66
CA LYS A 403 -18.31 -19.34 8.36
C LYS A 403 -17.77 -20.42 7.42
N SER A 404 -18.27 -20.48 6.18
CA SER A 404 -17.81 -21.41 5.14
C SER A 404 -16.34 -21.24 4.73
N ARG A 405 -15.73 -20.08 5.01
CA ARG A 405 -14.36 -19.73 4.59
C ARG A 405 -13.35 -19.74 5.74
N GLN A 406 -13.71 -20.28 6.91
CA GLN A 406 -12.79 -20.36 8.05
C GLN A 406 -11.48 -21.07 7.71
N LYS A 407 -11.53 -22.22 7.02
CA LYS A 407 -10.32 -22.95 6.60
C LYS A 407 -9.46 -22.13 5.66
N GLU A 408 -10.08 -21.43 4.72
CA GLU A 408 -9.37 -20.54 3.81
C GLU A 408 -8.65 -19.45 4.62
N ARG A 409 -9.38 -18.76 5.51
CA ARG A 409 -8.87 -17.69 6.38
C ARG A 409 -7.64 -18.10 7.18
N VAL A 410 -7.66 -19.29 7.79
CA VAL A 410 -6.53 -19.82 8.58
C VAL A 410 -5.32 -20.13 7.70
N SER A 411 -5.53 -20.60 6.47
CA SER A 411 -4.44 -20.91 5.52
C SER A 411 -3.84 -19.70 4.78
N ILE A 412 -4.35 -18.49 5.02
CA ILE A 412 -3.89 -17.29 4.30
C ILE A 412 -2.38 -17.03 4.52
N PRO A 413 -1.85 -17.00 5.76
CA PRO A 413 -0.44 -16.67 5.99
C PRO A 413 0.53 -17.63 5.27
N GLU A 414 0.23 -18.93 5.26
CA GLU A 414 1.06 -19.93 4.57
C GLU A 414 1.15 -19.64 3.06
N LYS A 415 0.01 -19.40 2.41
CA LYS A 415 -0.04 -19.05 0.99
C LYS A 415 0.68 -17.73 0.69
N GLN A 416 0.59 -16.75 1.60
CA GLN A 416 1.30 -15.48 1.46
C GLN A 416 2.82 -15.68 1.54
N ALA A 417 3.29 -16.58 2.41
CA ALA A 417 4.69 -16.95 2.50
C ALA A 417 5.16 -17.65 1.23
N ASP A 418 4.39 -18.60 0.70
CA ASP A 418 4.70 -19.28 -0.57
C ASP A 418 4.84 -18.29 -1.74
N LEU A 419 3.92 -17.32 -1.83
CA LEU A 419 3.98 -16.25 -2.83
C LEU A 419 5.24 -15.39 -2.66
N LEU A 420 5.60 -15.02 -1.44
CA LEU A 420 6.80 -14.25 -1.15
C LEU A 420 8.08 -15.03 -1.49
N VAL A 421 8.16 -16.32 -1.11
CA VAL A 421 9.26 -17.22 -1.49
C VAL A 421 9.38 -17.31 -3.00
N SER A 422 8.26 -17.45 -3.73
CA SER A 422 8.28 -17.48 -5.19
C SER A 422 8.76 -16.17 -5.79
N ALA A 423 8.32 -15.03 -5.24
CA ALA A 423 8.77 -13.71 -5.71
C ALA A 423 10.27 -13.51 -5.54
N ILE A 424 10.82 -13.92 -4.40
CA ILE A 424 12.27 -13.87 -4.13
C ILE A 424 13.03 -14.82 -5.07
N LYS A 425 12.47 -15.98 -5.39
CA LYS A 425 13.06 -16.85 -6.42
C LYS A 425 13.04 -16.19 -7.80
N HIS A 426 12.02 -15.40 -8.13
CA HIS A 426 11.90 -14.73 -9.43
C HIS A 426 12.67 -13.42 -9.54
N VAL A 427 13.11 -12.82 -8.44
CA VAL A 427 13.96 -11.62 -8.50
C VAL A 427 15.41 -11.99 -8.83
N LYS A 428 16.08 -11.16 -9.64
CA LYS A 428 17.52 -11.27 -9.91
C LYS A 428 18.31 -10.97 -8.63
N VAL A 429 19.53 -11.49 -8.54
CA VAL A 429 20.49 -11.06 -7.52
C VAL A 429 20.76 -9.55 -7.68
N GLY A 430 20.74 -8.81 -6.59
CA GLY A 430 20.76 -7.35 -6.54
C GLY A 430 19.42 -6.67 -6.83
N GLY A 431 18.40 -7.44 -7.22
CA GLY A 431 17.03 -6.96 -7.39
C GLY A 431 16.28 -6.88 -6.06
N SER A 432 15.10 -6.26 -6.07
CA SER A 432 14.29 -6.04 -4.88
C SER A 432 12.88 -6.59 -5.01
N VAL A 433 12.35 -7.03 -3.86
CA VAL A 433 10.96 -7.46 -3.68
C VAL A 433 10.30 -6.52 -2.70
N VAL A 434 9.10 -6.04 -3.01
CA VAL A 434 8.23 -5.38 -2.03
C VAL A 434 7.03 -6.28 -1.78
N TYR A 435 6.96 -6.82 -0.57
CA TYR A 435 5.79 -7.51 -0.05
C TYR A 435 4.82 -6.48 0.53
N SER A 436 3.53 -6.57 0.24
CA SER A 436 2.52 -5.69 0.86
C SER A 436 1.21 -6.40 1.15
N THR A 437 0.51 -5.90 2.17
CA THR A 437 -0.86 -6.32 2.52
C THR A 437 -1.70 -5.10 2.90
N CYS A 438 -3.03 -5.22 2.85
CA CYS A 438 -3.95 -4.24 3.42
C CYS A 438 -4.65 -4.77 4.67
N THR A 439 -3.88 -5.39 5.57
CA THR A 439 -4.34 -5.87 6.88
C THR A 439 -3.43 -5.39 8.01
N LEU A 440 -4.01 -5.20 9.20
CA LEU A 440 -3.33 -4.89 10.44
C LEU A 440 -2.80 -6.15 11.14
N THR A 441 -3.13 -7.34 10.65
CA THR A 441 -2.79 -8.61 11.31
C THR A 441 -1.28 -8.89 11.25
N PRO A 442 -0.59 -8.97 12.40
CA PRO A 442 0.86 -9.20 12.40
C PRO A 442 1.30 -10.55 11.82
N ILE A 443 0.50 -11.61 11.98
CA ILE A 443 0.81 -12.94 11.41
C ILE A 443 0.81 -12.92 9.87
N GLN A 444 0.03 -12.05 9.23
CA GLN A 444 0.05 -11.84 7.78
C GLN A 444 1.10 -10.79 7.36
N ASN A 445 1.76 -10.11 8.30
CA ASN A 445 2.71 -9.04 8.01
C ASN A 445 4.13 -9.52 8.29
N ASP A 446 4.70 -9.16 9.45
CA ASP A 446 6.03 -9.62 9.86
C ASP A 446 6.09 -11.16 9.97
N GLY A 447 5.00 -11.83 10.35
CA GLY A 447 4.95 -13.29 10.44
C GLY A 447 5.19 -13.99 9.10
N VAL A 448 4.60 -13.48 8.02
CA VAL A 448 4.83 -13.99 6.66
C VAL A 448 6.26 -13.74 6.19
N VAL A 449 6.79 -12.54 6.45
CA VAL A 449 8.17 -12.22 6.06
C VAL A 449 9.15 -13.13 6.79
N HIS A 450 8.93 -13.38 8.09
CA HIS A 450 9.72 -14.33 8.87
C HIS A 450 9.66 -15.74 8.28
N LEU A 451 8.46 -16.25 8.03
CA LEU A 451 8.26 -17.60 7.52
C LEU A 451 8.90 -17.80 6.14
N ALA A 452 8.76 -16.81 5.25
CA ALA A 452 9.36 -16.88 3.92
C ALA A 452 10.90 -16.86 3.97
N LEU A 453 11.50 -16.04 4.84
CA LEU A 453 12.95 -15.99 5.02
C LEU A 453 13.52 -17.29 5.60
N ASN A 454 12.87 -17.86 6.64
CA ASN A 454 13.28 -19.14 7.20
C ASN A 454 13.16 -20.27 6.15
N THR A 455 12.05 -20.30 5.40
CA THR A 455 11.84 -21.27 4.32
C THR A 455 12.94 -21.19 3.25
N LEU A 456 13.39 -19.99 2.90
CA LEU A 456 14.50 -19.80 1.96
C LEU A 456 15.83 -20.27 2.56
N TRP A 457 16.09 -19.94 3.83
CA TRP A 457 17.31 -20.35 4.53
C TRP A 457 17.44 -21.87 4.65
N ASP A 458 16.36 -22.55 5.00
CA ASP A 458 16.37 -24.00 5.27
C ASP A 458 16.38 -24.85 3.98
N HIS A 459 15.87 -24.32 2.87
CA HIS A 459 15.62 -25.12 1.66
C HIS A 459 16.32 -24.61 0.40
N THR A 460 17.02 -23.47 0.44
CA THR A 460 17.68 -22.89 -0.72
C THR A 460 18.98 -22.19 -0.35
N ASP A 461 19.85 -21.94 -1.34
CA ASP A 461 21.05 -21.11 -1.17
C ASP A 461 20.79 -19.60 -1.38
N ILE A 462 19.52 -19.18 -1.38
CA ILE A 462 19.13 -17.79 -1.61
C ILE A 462 19.27 -17.01 -0.32
N GLU A 463 19.99 -15.89 -0.39
CA GLU A 463 20.14 -14.96 0.72
C GLU A 463 19.45 -13.64 0.40
N CYS A 464 18.77 -13.07 1.40
CA CYS A 464 18.06 -11.80 1.27
C CYS A 464 18.33 -10.91 2.48
N GLN A 465 18.40 -9.61 2.21
CA GLN A 465 18.48 -8.58 3.23
C GLN A 465 17.16 -7.84 3.34
N VAL A 466 16.73 -7.56 4.57
CA VAL A 466 15.58 -6.71 4.85
C VAL A 466 16.03 -5.26 4.85
N VAL A 467 15.38 -4.43 4.06
CA VAL A 467 15.71 -3.00 3.99
C VAL A 467 15.03 -2.27 5.15
N ASN A 468 15.82 -1.59 5.97
CA ASN A 468 15.29 -0.74 7.02
C ASN A 468 14.74 0.55 6.42
N LEU A 469 13.41 0.69 6.47
CA LEU A 469 12.68 1.84 5.93
C LEU A 469 12.52 2.98 6.95
N SER A 470 13.07 2.83 8.16
CA SER A 470 13.11 3.88 9.15
C SER A 470 13.90 5.08 8.63
N GLY A 471 13.41 6.30 8.87
CA GLY A 471 14.01 7.53 8.33
C GLY A 471 13.63 7.81 6.87
N VAL A 472 13.66 6.80 5.98
CA VAL A 472 13.30 6.95 4.56
C VAL A 472 11.88 7.50 4.37
N LEU A 473 10.96 7.09 5.25
CA LEU A 473 9.55 7.47 5.21
C LEU A 473 9.22 8.76 5.96
N ASP A 474 10.17 9.34 6.70
CA ASP A 474 9.91 10.51 7.53
C ASP A 474 9.38 11.73 6.75
N PRO A 475 9.87 12.05 5.54
CA PRO A 475 9.31 13.16 4.76
C PRO A 475 7.84 12.96 4.36
N LEU A 476 7.29 11.74 4.50
CA LEU A 476 5.89 11.39 4.23
C LEU A 476 4.98 11.42 5.47
N ARG A 477 5.51 11.71 6.67
CA ARG A 477 4.72 11.79 7.92
C ARG A 477 3.65 12.89 7.92
N PHE A 478 3.72 13.85 6.99
CA PHE A 478 2.64 14.82 6.81
C PHE A 478 1.34 14.18 6.27
N ALA A 479 1.46 13.04 5.58
CA ALA A 479 0.35 12.34 4.94
C ALA A 479 -0.05 11.09 5.72
N TYR A 480 0.91 10.31 6.23
CA TYR A 480 0.67 8.99 6.81
C TYR A 480 1.07 8.89 8.28
N LYS A 481 0.36 8.04 9.02
CA LYS A 481 0.76 7.58 10.36
C LYS A 481 1.38 6.19 10.23
N PHE A 482 2.65 6.05 10.57
CA PHE A 482 3.39 4.80 10.46
C PHE A 482 3.52 4.08 11.82
N SER A 483 3.50 2.76 11.78
CA SER A 483 3.97 1.86 12.84
C SER A 483 5.09 0.99 12.28
N ILE A 484 6.19 0.87 13.00
CA ILE A 484 7.38 0.13 12.56
C ILE A 484 7.30 -1.29 13.14
N GLY A 485 7.34 -2.29 12.28
CA GLY A 485 7.42 -3.70 12.64
C GLY A 485 8.88 -4.19 12.72
N LYS A 486 9.06 -5.50 12.85
CA LYS A 486 10.37 -6.15 12.84
C LYS A 486 11.02 -6.11 11.46
N TYR A 487 10.24 -6.39 10.41
CA TYR A 487 10.76 -6.48 9.04
C TYR A 487 10.19 -5.39 8.12
N GLY A 488 8.95 -4.97 8.36
CA GLY A 488 8.28 -3.97 7.54
C GLY A 488 7.75 -2.78 8.32
N THR A 489 7.03 -1.92 7.60
CA THR A 489 6.33 -0.75 8.16
C THR A 489 4.85 -0.81 7.77
N LEU A 490 3.98 -0.34 8.66
CA LEU A 490 2.54 -0.35 8.52
C LEU A 490 1.99 1.08 8.53
N VAL A 491 1.20 1.44 7.52
CA VAL A 491 0.34 2.63 7.56
C VAL A 491 -0.90 2.31 8.38
N LEU A 492 -1.07 3.04 9.48
CA LEU A 492 -2.23 2.91 10.36
C LEU A 492 -3.40 3.77 9.86
N PRO A 493 -4.63 3.22 9.83
CA PRO A 493 -5.85 4.01 9.63
C PRO A 493 -5.97 5.13 10.67
N TRP A 494 -6.15 6.35 10.19
CA TRP A 494 -6.17 7.53 11.06
C TRP A 494 -7.07 8.63 10.48
N LEU A 495 -8.06 9.09 11.24
CA LEU A 495 -9.14 9.96 10.74
C LEU A 495 -8.69 11.21 9.94
N PRO A 496 -7.71 12.01 10.38
CA PRO A 496 -7.24 13.17 9.63
C PRO A 496 -6.74 12.86 8.22
N ASN A 497 -6.22 11.66 7.96
CA ASN A 497 -5.85 11.18 6.63
C ASN A 497 -6.10 9.67 6.59
N ASN A 498 -7.37 9.31 6.41
CA ASN A 498 -7.87 7.94 6.58
C ASN A 498 -7.50 7.00 5.42
N TYR A 499 -6.21 6.85 5.18
CA TYR A 499 -5.60 5.90 4.26
C TYR A 499 -5.35 4.55 4.95
N GLY A 500 -5.10 3.52 4.16
CA GLY A 500 -4.74 2.19 4.67
C GLY A 500 -5.89 1.45 5.37
N PRO A 501 -5.58 0.32 6.04
CA PRO A 501 -4.24 -0.13 6.41
C PRO A 501 -3.39 -0.58 5.22
N MET A 502 -2.06 -0.42 5.33
CA MET A 502 -1.11 -0.89 4.31
C MET A 502 0.21 -1.27 4.97
N TYR A 503 0.50 -2.57 5.05
CA TYR A 503 1.81 -3.08 5.42
C TYR A 503 2.71 -3.18 4.19
N PHE A 504 3.99 -2.93 4.36
CA PHE A 504 4.99 -3.24 3.34
C PHE A 504 6.34 -3.59 3.97
N ALA A 505 7.05 -4.53 3.34
CA ALA A 505 8.44 -4.88 3.64
C ALA A 505 9.22 -4.94 2.33
N LYS A 506 10.41 -4.34 2.32
CA LYS A 506 11.32 -4.34 1.16
C LYS A 506 12.48 -5.29 1.44
N LEU A 507 12.73 -6.18 0.49
CA LEU A 507 13.76 -7.21 0.56
C LEU A 507 14.69 -7.06 -0.65
N VAL A 508 15.99 -7.23 -0.47
CA VAL A 508 16.98 -7.25 -1.55
C VAL A 508 17.62 -8.62 -1.57
N ARG A 509 17.60 -9.27 -2.73
CA ARG A 509 18.24 -10.57 -2.91
C ARG A 509 19.74 -10.38 -3.10
N THR A 510 20.55 -10.97 -2.24
CA THR A 510 22.03 -10.88 -2.30
C THR A 510 22.69 -12.09 -2.93
N LYS A 511 21.99 -13.24 -3.01
CA LYS A 511 22.50 -14.48 -3.61
C LYS A 511 21.37 -15.29 -4.25
#